data_AF-A0A9X1KZT8-F1
#
_entry.id   AF-A0A9X1KZT8-F1
#
_cell.length_a   1.000
_cell.length_b   1.000
_cell.length_c   1.000
_cell.angle_alpha   90.00
_cell.angle_beta   90.00
_cell.angle_gamma   90.00
#
_symmetry.space_group_name_H-M   'P 1'
#
loop_
_entity.id
_entity.type
_entity.pdbx_description
1 polymer ?
#
loop_
_entity_poly.entity_id
_entity_poly.type
_entity_poly.pdbx_seq_one_letter_code
_entity_poly.pdbx_strand_id
1 'polypeptide(L)'
;MKTIFRLLSMMAVVSLFLVSACGDDDSEPEVDPLIGIYSLNSVILNEDVTYYDMELMADENITTLVAEQLYVASPCDNGPNTVIDLRENFEIFYACKNESTPSERFGTWSITENRNRLTLNLIIQDQAFPLILDQLVVSETGVSGVVTNYPLVEIYPDNSFVIKTVSIDIVFNRTTL
;
A
#
# COMPACT_ATOMS: atom_id res chain seq x y z
N MET A 1 -72.45 35.41 5.81
CA MET A 1 -71.71 34.67 4.76
C MET A 1 -70.81 35.62 3.96
N LYS A 2 -69.75 36.19 4.56
CA LYS A 2 -68.78 37.05 3.84
C LYS A 2 -67.56 37.47 4.69
N THR A 3 -66.99 36.59 5.51
CA THR A 3 -65.80 36.97 6.30
C THR A 3 -64.78 35.85 6.54
N ILE A 4 -65.13 34.58 6.31
CA ILE A 4 -64.24 33.45 6.58
C ILE A 4 -63.27 33.13 5.42
N PHE A 5 -63.55 33.62 4.20
CA PHE A 5 -62.80 33.20 3.01
C PHE A 5 -61.51 33.98 2.72
N ARG A 6 -61.18 35.02 3.51
CA ARG A 6 -60.00 35.88 3.24
C ARG A 6 -58.74 35.54 4.04
N LEU A 7 -58.83 34.66 5.04
CA LEU A 7 -57.69 34.27 5.87
C LEU A 7 -56.91 33.05 5.34
N LEU A 8 -57.46 32.31 4.38
CA LEU A 8 -56.81 31.11 3.84
C LEU A 8 -55.81 31.38 2.71
N SER A 9 -55.77 32.61 2.16
CA SER A 9 -54.94 32.93 0.99
C SER A 9 -53.57 33.51 1.34
N MET A 10 -53.24 33.71 2.63
CA MET A 10 -51.97 34.31 3.06
C MET A 10 -51.02 33.29 3.72
N MET A 11 -51.38 32.00 3.71
CA MET A 11 -50.59 30.91 4.30
C MET A 11 -50.20 29.84 3.27
N ALA A 12 -50.07 30.25 2.00
CA ALA A 12 -49.64 29.38 0.90
C ALA A 12 -48.41 29.89 0.15
N VAL A 13 -47.87 31.07 0.50
CA VAL A 13 -46.75 31.71 -0.23
C VAL A 13 -45.42 31.62 0.55
N VAL A 14 -45.43 31.17 1.80
CA VAL A 14 -44.22 31.06 2.64
C VAL A 14 -43.61 29.65 2.65
N SER A 15 -44.31 28.64 2.14
CA SER A 15 -43.86 27.24 2.14
C SER A 15 -43.03 26.85 0.91
N LEU A 16 -42.71 27.78 -0.01
CA LEU A 16 -41.97 27.48 -1.24
C LEU A 16 -40.50 27.92 -1.24
N PHE A 17 -39.95 28.32 -0.09
CA PHE A 17 -38.56 28.80 0.04
C PHE A 17 -37.63 27.88 0.85
N LEU A 18 -38.00 26.61 1.09
CA LEU A 18 -37.20 25.67 1.88
C LEU A 18 -36.67 24.46 1.09
N VAL A 19 -36.54 24.55 -0.24
CA VAL A 19 -36.07 23.41 -1.06
C VAL A 19 -34.81 23.67 -1.89
N SER A 20 -34.11 24.78 -1.69
CA SER A 20 -32.91 25.10 -2.49
C SER A 20 -31.61 25.24 -1.68
N ALA A 21 -31.51 24.58 -0.53
CA ALA A 21 -30.29 24.56 0.27
C ALA A 21 -29.99 23.17 0.86
N CYS A 22 -30.15 22.11 0.06
CA CYS A 22 -29.28 20.96 0.15
C CYS A 22 -28.26 21.13 -0.98
N GLY A 23 -27.21 21.90 -0.70
CA GLY A 23 -25.97 21.70 -1.42
C GLY A 23 -25.42 20.38 -0.90
N ASP A 24 -25.85 19.28 -1.49
CA ASP A 24 -25.22 17.96 -1.34
C ASP A 24 -23.84 18.08 -1.98
N ASP A 25 -22.90 18.67 -1.25
CA ASP A 25 -21.47 18.51 -1.47
C ASP A 25 -21.00 17.34 -0.59
N ASP A 26 -21.80 16.26 -0.59
CA ASP A 26 -21.46 14.93 -0.06
C ASP A 26 -20.49 14.24 -1.04
N SER A 27 -19.40 14.91 -1.41
CA SER A 27 -18.23 14.19 -1.86
C SER A 27 -17.70 13.46 -0.63
N GLU A 28 -18.06 12.18 -0.49
CA GLU A 28 -17.40 11.26 0.44
C GLU A 28 -15.89 11.51 0.38
N PRO A 29 -15.18 11.49 1.52
CA PRO A 29 -13.74 11.71 1.51
C PRO A 29 -13.11 10.75 0.51
N GLU A 30 -12.47 11.30 -0.52
CA GLU A 30 -11.82 10.53 -1.56
C GLU A 30 -10.66 9.76 -0.91
N VAL A 31 -10.90 8.49 -0.61
CA VAL A 31 -9.88 7.60 -0.03
C VAL A 31 -8.75 7.50 -1.04
N ASP A 32 -7.52 7.75 -0.60
CA ASP A 32 -6.37 7.72 -1.50
C ASP A 32 -6.30 6.35 -2.20
N PRO A 33 -6.13 6.30 -3.54
CA PRO A 33 -6.15 5.06 -4.28
C PRO A 33 -4.99 4.12 -3.93
N LEU A 34 -4.01 4.50 -3.10
CA LEU A 34 -3.00 3.61 -2.54
C LEU A 34 -3.45 2.87 -1.28
N ILE A 35 -4.50 3.32 -0.61
CA ILE A 35 -4.99 2.64 0.59
C ILE A 35 -5.49 1.26 0.22
N GLY A 36 -5.11 0.27 1.02
CA GLY A 36 -5.54 -1.10 0.84
C GLY A 36 -4.45 -2.11 1.16
N ILE A 37 -4.73 -3.34 0.76
CA ILE A 37 -4.01 -4.51 1.22
C ILE A 37 -3.29 -5.12 0.04
N TYR A 38 -2.00 -5.40 0.20
CA TYR A 38 -1.11 -5.72 -0.90
C TYR A 38 -0.40 -7.04 -0.65
N SER A 39 -0.30 -7.85 -1.69
CA SER A 39 0.58 -9.02 -1.75
C SER A 39 1.65 -8.80 -2.80
N LEU A 40 2.88 -9.24 -2.51
CA LEU A 40 3.94 -9.26 -3.51
C LEU A 40 3.55 -10.19 -4.66
N ASN A 41 3.52 -9.67 -5.89
CA ASN A 41 3.15 -10.43 -7.08
C ASN A 41 4.37 -10.88 -7.87
N SER A 42 5.28 -9.94 -8.18
CA SER A 42 6.49 -10.24 -8.93
C SER A 42 7.63 -9.31 -8.56
N VAL A 43 8.84 -9.86 -8.58
CA VAL A 43 10.09 -9.12 -8.54
C VAL A 43 10.99 -9.63 -9.66
N ILE A 44 11.34 -8.73 -10.57
CA ILE A 44 12.22 -9.00 -11.71
C ILE A 44 13.53 -8.25 -11.48
N LEU A 45 14.65 -8.93 -11.71
CA LEU A 45 15.97 -8.35 -11.59
C LEU A 45 16.32 -7.55 -12.86
N ASN A 46 16.88 -6.35 -12.71
CA ASN A 46 17.19 -5.48 -13.85
C ASN A 46 18.66 -5.54 -14.30
N GLU A 47 19.49 -6.32 -13.61
CA GLU A 47 20.92 -6.44 -13.86
C GLU A 47 21.46 -7.81 -13.43
N ASP A 48 22.60 -8.24 -13.99
CA ASP A 48 23.24 -9.47 -13.54
C ASP A 48 23.86 -9.27 -12.14
N VAL A 49 23.66 -10.23 -11.24
CA VAL A 49 24.28 -10.21 -9.91
C VAL A 49 24.75 -11.60 -9.49
N THR A 50 25.94 -11.69 -8.94
CA THR A 50 26.36 -12.89 -8.21
C THR A 50 25.75 -12.86 -6.82
N TYR A 51 24.88 -13.80 -6.47
CA TYR A 51 24.32 -13.97 -5.13
C TYR A 51 24.84 -15.26 -4.49
N TYR A 52 25.59 -15.13 -3.40
CA TYR A 52 26.53 -16.15 -2.91
C TYR A 52 27.53 -16.56 -4.02
N ASP A 53 27.41 -17.78 -4.52
CA ASP A 53 28.19 -18.34 -5.64
C ASP A 53 27.31 -18.66 -6.86
N MET A 54 26.07 -18.13 -6.88
CA MET A 54 25.12 -18.29 -7.98
C MET A 54 25.08 -17.01 -8.81
N GLU A 55 25.07 -17.13 -10.13
CA GLU A 55 24.80 -15.99 -11.02
C GLU A 55 23.29 -15.91 -11.25
N LEU A 56 22.68 -14.81 -10.81
CA LEU A 56 21.32 -14.42 -11.16
C LEU A 56 21.41 -13.46 -12.34
N MET A 57 20.65 -13.73 -13.38
CA MET A 57 20.70 -12.93 -14.61
C MET A 57 19.66 -11.81 -14.58
N ALA A 58 19.92 -10.74 -15.34
CA ALA A 58 18.88 -9.77 -15.66
C ALA A 58 17.64 -10.46 -16.24
N ASP A 59 16.47 -9.88 -15.99
CA ASP A 59 15.14 -10.40 -16.29
C ASP A 59 14.73 -11.67 -15.51
N GLU A 60 15.58 -12.17 -14.60
CA GLU A 60 15.23 -13.30 -13.74
C GLU A 60 14.19 -12.91 -12.68
N ASN A 61 13.25 -13.81 -12.43
CA ASN A 61 12.23 -13.63 -11.42
C ASN A 61 12.74 -14.11 -10.04
N ILE A 62 13.00 -13.14 -9.16
CA ILE A 62 13.51 -13.38 -7.80
C ILE A 62 12.43 -13.20 -6.73
N THR A 63 11.15 -13.30 -7.11
CA THR A 63 10.01 -13.05 -6.20
C THR A 63 10.09 -13.86 -4.93
N THR A 64 10.43 -15.16 -5.01
CA THR A 64 10.55 -16.02 -3.83
C THR A 64 11.61 -15.52 -2.85
N LEU A 65 12.77 -15.11 -3.36
CA LEU A 65 13.87 -14.60 -2.54
C LEU A 65 13.47 -13.32 -1.81
N VAL A 66 12.83 -12.38 -2.51
CA VAL A 66 12.38 -11.11 -1.90
C VAL A 66 11.19 -11.32 -0.95
N ALA A 67 10.28 -12.24 -1.28
CA ALA A 67 9.18 -12.63 -0.43
C ALA A 67 9.68 -13.18 0.91
N GLU A 68 10.65 -14.09 0.90
CA GLU A 68 11.25 -14.64 2.11
C GLU A 68 11.81 -13.54 3.01
N GLN A 69 12.55 -12.58 2.45
CA GLN A 69 13.11 -11.47 3.21
C GLN A 69 12.04 -10.54 3.79
N LEU A 70 10.98 -10.24 3.04
CA LEU A 70 9.86 -9.42 3.51
C LEU A 70 9.01 -10.12 4.57
N TYR A 71 8.88 -11.45 4.50
CA TYR A 71 7.97 -12.24 5.34
C TYR A 71 8.62 -12.76 6.62
N VAL A 72 9.95 -12.91 6.68
CA VAL A 72 10.65 -13.31 7.92
C VAL A 72 10.37 -12.34 9.09
N ALA A 73 10.07 -11.08 8.79
CA ALA A 73 9.72 -10.07 9.78
C ALA A 73 8.23 -10.07 10.18
N SER A 74 7.40 -10.86 9.49
CA SER A 74 5.96 -10.84 9.68
C SER A 74 5.55 -11.61 10.93
N PRO A 75 4.53 -11.17 11.68
CA PRO A 75 3.99 -11.91 12.82
C PRO A 75 3.19 -13.16 12.41
N CYS A 76 3.04 -13.47 11.11
CA CYS A 76 2.18 -14.55 10.64
C CYS A 76 2.79 -15.93 10.92
N ASP A 77 1.93 -16.90 11.25
CA ASP A 77 2.35 -18.29 11.47
C ASP A 77 2.88 -18.90 10.16
N ASN A 78 2.36 -18.45 9.01
CA ASN A 78 2.83 -18.83 7.69
C ASN A 78 3.24 -17.58 6.90
N GLY A 79 4.56 -17.37 6.71
CA GLY A 79 5.10 -16.20 6.00
C GLY A 79 4.43 -15.91 4.63
N PRO A 80 4.21 -16.92 3.77
CA PRO A 80 3.42 -16.75 2.55
C PRO A 80 2.01 -16.14 2.68
N ASN A 81 1.40 -16.15 3.87
CA ASN A 81 0.11 -15.49 4.13
C ASN A 81 0.26 -14.01 4.50
N THR A 82 1.48 -13.50 4.65
CA THR A 82 1.75 -12.10 4.92
C THR A 82 1.23 -11.21 3.79
N VAL A 83 0.45 -10.20 4.16
CA VAL A 83 0.06 -9.09 3.31
C VAL A 83 0.40 -7.76 3.98
N ILE A 84 0.59 -6.72 3.16
CA ILE A 84 0.94 -5.37 3.57
C ILE A 84 -0.30 -4.49 3.52
N ASP A 85 -0.75 -3.99 4.66
CA ASP A 85 -1.92 -3.10 4.78
C ASP A 85 -1.46 -1.63 4.89
N LEU A 86 -1.68 -0.85 3.83
CA LEU A 86 -1.43 0.60 3.78
C LEU A 86 -2.70 1.34 4.22
N ARG A 87 -2.61 2.02 5.36
CA ARG A 87 -3.76 2.71 5.97
C ARG A 87 -3.77 4.22 5.75
N GLU A 88 -4.96 4.81 5.91
CA GLU A 88 -5.22 6.25 5.73
C GLU A 88 -4.36 7.15 6.63
N ASN A 89 -3.91 6.65 7.77
CA ASN A 89 -3.05 7.37 8.71
C ASN A 89 -1.54 7.24 8.41
N PHE A 90 -1.19 6.77 7.20
CA PHE A 90 0.19 6.57 6.75
C PHE A 90 0.98 5.48 7.51
N GLU A 91 0.29 4.61 8.24
CA GLU A 91 0.88 3.44 8.87
C GLU A 91 0.85 2.22 7.94
N ILE A 92 1.85 1.34 8.10
CA ILE A 92 1.92 0.05 7.42
C ILE A 92 1.77 -1.07 8.47
N PHE A 93 0.84 -1.98 8.23
CA PHE A 93 0.58 -3.15 9.09
C PHE A 93 0.79 -4.46 8.35
N TYR A 94 1.46 -5.40 9.00
CA TYR A 94 1.46 -6.77 8.53
C TYR A 94 0.10 -7.33 8.90
N ALA A 95 -0.60 -7.90 7.93
CA ALA A 95 -1.80 -8.69 8.16
C ALA A 95 -1.57 -10.11 7.64
N CYS A 96 -2.29 -11.07 8.21
CA CYS A 96 -2.09 -12.48 7.94
C CYS A 96 -3.35 -13.05 7.29
N LYS A 97 -3.23 -13.40 6.01
CA LYS A 97 -4.33 -13.94 5.23
C LYS A 97 -4.75 -15.31 5.78
N ASN A 98 -6.04 -15.50 6.02
CA ASN A 98 -6.61 -16.75 6.55
C ASN A 98 -6.00 -17.22 7.89
N GLU A 99 -5.45 -16.30 8.69
CA GLU A 99 -4.89 -16.58 10.01
C GLU A 99 -5.55 -15.70 11.07
N SER A 100 -5.53 -16.13 12.33
CA SER A 100 -6.04 -15.36 13.47
C SER A 100 -4.97 -14.50 14.14
N THR A 101 -3.75 -14.50 13.61
CA THR A 101 -2.63 -13.77 14.20
C THR A 101 -2.89 -12.27 14.16
N PRO A 102 -2.72 -11.54 15.27
CA PRO A 102 -2.93 -10.10 15.30
C PRO A 102 -2.04 -9.38 14.29
N SER A 103 -2.59 -8.38 13.61
CA SER A 103 -1.80 -7.48 12.77
C SER A 103 -0.83 -6.67 13.63
N GLU A 104 0.40 -6.50 13.18
CA GLU A 104 1.41 -5.68 13.85
C GLU A 104 1.82 -4.50 12.97
N ARG A 105 1.98 -3.32 13.58
CA ARG A 105 2.49 -2.15 12.89
C ARG A 105 3.99 -2.35 12.64
N PHE A 106 4.40 -2.27 11.39
CA PHE A 106 5.80 -2.50 11.02
C PHE A 106 6.39 -1.38 10.17
N GLY A 107 5.67 -0.27 9.96
CA GLY A 107 6.24 0.82 9.18
C GLY A 107 5.33 2.02 8.98
N THR A 108 5.80 2.90 8.10
CA THR A 108 5.05 4.04 7.56
C THR A 108 5.27 4.17 6.08
N TRP A 109 4.33 4.77 5.37
CA TRP A 109 4.45 5.02 3.94
C TRP A 109 4.24 6.49 3.60
N SER A 110 4.83 6.94 2.49
CA SER A 110 4.64 8.29 1.95
C SER A 110 4.75 8.29 0.42
N ILE A 111 4.13 9.28 -0.21
CA ILE A 111 4.13 9.46 -1.66
C ILE A 111 4.52 10.89 -2.03
N THR A 112 5.22 11.07 -3.14
CA THR A 112 5.54 12.40 -3.68
C THR A 112 4.31 13.11 -4.23
N GLU A 113 4.33 14.45 -4.29
CA GLU A 113 3.21 15.27 -4.79
C GLU A 113 2.77 14.89 -6.21
N ASN A 114 3.73 14.56 -7.07
CA ASN A 114 3.50 14.11 -8.45
C ASN A 114 3.20 12.61 -8.56
N ARG A 115 3.07 11.90 -7.43
CA ARG A 115 2.70 10.49 -7.32
C ARG A 115 3.56 9.53 -8.14
N ASN A 116 4.83 9.88 -8.35
CA ASN A 116 5.78 9.09 -9.13
C ASN A 116 6.73 8.25 -8.27
N ARG A 117 6.68 8.40 -6.95
CA ARG A 117 7.53 7.69 -5.99
C ARG A 117 6.74 7.37 -4.73
N LEU A 118 6.72 6.09 -4.37
CA LEU A 118 6.20 5.57 -3.10
C LEU A 118 7.39 5.16 -2.24
N THR A 119 7.43 5.62 -1.00
CA THR A 119 8.42 5.20 -0.01
C THR A 119 7.73 4.41 1.10
N LEU A 120 8.16 3.17 1.28
CA LEU A 120 7.74 2.31 2.39
C LEU A 120 8.91 2.25 3.39
N ASN A 121 8.76 2.87 4.55
CA ASN A 121 9.74 2.78 5.63
C ASN A 121 9.38 1.59 6.50
N LEU A 122 9.98 0.45 6.21
CA LEU A 122 9.75 -0.81 6.92
C LEU A 122 10.64 -0.87 8.17
N ILE A 123 10.17 -1.46 9.25
CA ILE A 123 10.92 -1.72 10.47
C ILE A 123 11.04 -3.23 10.60
N ILE A 124 12.25 -3.75 10.43
CA ILE A 124 12.58 -5.17 10.49
C ILE A 124 13.65 -5.35 11.55
N GLN A 125 13.35 -6.12 12.61
CA GLN A 125 14.29 -6.35 13.74
C GLN A 125 14.87 -5.05 14.30
N ASP A 126 14.02 -4.06 14.58
CA ASP A 126 14.38 -2.72 15.07
C ASP A 126 15.24 -1.87 14.11
N GLN A 127 15.45 -2.32 12.87
CA GLN A 127 16.16 -1.57 11.83
C GLN A 127 15.18 -1.00 10.81
N ALA A 128 15.34 0.27 10.48
CA ALA A 128 14.57 0.93 9.44
C ALA A 128 15.15 0.59 8.06
N PHE A 129 14.31 0.02 7.20
CA PHE A 129 14.62 -0.34 5.83
C PHE A 129 13.69 0.43 4.86
N PRO A 130 14.19 1.47 4.18
CA PRO A 130 13.41 2.22 3.22
C PRO A 130 13.35 1.48 1.88
N LEU A 131 12.16 1.02 1.49
CA LEU A 131 11.87 0.54 0.15
C LEU A 131 11.29 1.68 -0.69
N ILE A 132 12.07 2.17 -1.64
CA ILE A 132 11.71 3.31 -2.50
C ILE A 132 11.32 2.76 -3.87
N LEU A 133 10.02 2.80 -4.17
CA LEU A 133 9.48 2.47 -5.48
C LEU A 133 9.45 3.75 -6.30
N ASP A 134 10.44 3.90 -7.17
CA ASP A 134 10.49 4.93 -8.19
C ASP A 134 9.67 4.53 -9.42
N GLN A 135 9.38 5.50 -10.29
CA GLN A 135 8.55 5.30 -11.49
C GLN A 135 7.21 4.61 -11.14
N LEU A 136 6.61 5.03 -10.03
CA LEU A 136 5.39 4.44 -9.49
C LEU A 136 4.28 4.47 -10.53
N VAL A 137 3.70 3.30 -10.77
CA VAL A 137 2.47 3.13 -11.55
C VAL A 137 1.39 2.61 -10.59
N VAL A 138 0.31 3.37 -10.47
CA VAL A 138 -0.87 2.97 -9.68
C VAL A 138 -1.96 2.53 -10.65
N SER A 139 -2.50 1.34 -10.44
CA SER A 139 -3.62 0.79 -11.20
C SER A 139 -4.77 0.40 -10.28
N GLU A 140 -5.89 0.00 -10.86
CA GLU A 140 -7.03 -0.55 -10.10
C GLU A 140 -6.66 -1.84 -9.36
N THR A 141 -5.69 -2.60 -9.87
CA THR A 141 -5.33 -3.93 -9.37
C THR A 141 -4.08 -3.92 -8.50
N GLY A 142 -3.40 -2.79 -8.33
CA GLY A 142 -2.15 -2.77 -7.56
C GLY A 142 -1.24 -1.57 -7.85
N VAL A 143 0.01 -1.74 -7.45
CA VAL A 143 1.09 -0.76 -7.68
C VAL A 143 2.33 -1.46 -8.20
N SER A 144 3.08 -0.78 -9.06
CA SER A 144 4.40 -1.24 -9.49
C SER A 144 5.39 -0.09 -9.55
N GLY A 145 6.68 -0.43 -9.55
CA GLY A 145 7.75 0.54 -9.66
C GLY A 145 9.12 -0.13 -9.69
N VAL A 146 10.15 0.70 -9.75
CA VAL A 146 11.55 0.27 -9.76
C VAL A 146 12.20 0.61 -8.44
N VAL A 147 12.94 -0.33 -7.87
CA VAL A 147 13.77 -0.11 -6.68
C VAL A 147 15.22 -0.26 -7.10
N THR A 148 15.97 0.84 -7.17
CA THR A 148 17.33 0.84 -7.72
C THR A 148 18.42 0.38 -6.75
N ASN A 149 18.11 0.26 -5.45
CA ASN A 149 19.08 -0.07 -4.40
C ASN A 149 18.51 -1.11 -3.42
N TYR A 150 17.84 -2.14 -3.95
CA TYR A 150 17.33 -3.23 -3.11
C TYR A 150 18.49 -4.04 -2.54
N PRO A 151 18.61 -4.22 -1.20
CA PRO A 151 19.69 -4.99 -0.62
C PRO A 151 19.39 -6.49 -0.68
N LEU A 152 20.16 -7.22 -1.47
CA LEU A 152 20.31 -8.66 -1.33
C LEU A 152 21.31 -8.94 -0.20
N VAL A 153 20.83 -9.59 0.87
CA VAL A 153 21.64 -9.91 2.05
C VAL A 153 22.10 -11.37 1.96
N GLU A 154 23.41 -11.56 1.88
CA GLU A 154 24.07 -12.87 1.96
C GLU A 154 24.53 -13.09 3.40
N ILE A 155 24.12 -14.19 4.05
CA ILE A 155 24.51 -14.56 5.42
C ILE A 155 25.33 -15.84 5.36
N TYR A 156 26.55 -15.81 5.89
CA TYR A 156 27.47 -16.94 5.88
C TYR A 156 27.45 -17.73 7.20
N PRO A 157 27.93 -19.00 7.21
CA PRO A 157 27.91 -19.85 8.40
C PRO A 157 28.69 -19.32 9.62
N ASP A 158 29.59 -18.37 9.42
CA ASP A 158 30.36 -17.70 10.47
C ASP A 158 29.64 -16.46 11.06
N ASN A 159 28.36 -16.28 10.72
CA ASN A 159 27.53 -15.11 11.04
C ASN A 159 28.03 -13.79 10.43
N SER A 160 28.96 -13.82 9.47
CA SER A 160 29.25 -12.66 8.63
C SER A 160 28.13 -12.46 7.60
N PHE A 161 27.99 -11.22 7.11
CA PHE A 161 27.04 -10.90 6.06
C PHE A 161 27.64 -9.95 5.03
N VAL A 162 27.16 -10.07 3.78
CA VAL A 162 27.46 -9.18 2.67
C VAL A 162 26.14 -8.62 2.14
N ILE A 163 26.10 -7.32 1.88
CA ILE A 163 24.95 -6.67 1.24
C ILE A 163 25.35 -6.29 -0.18
N LYS A 164 24.60 -6.79 -1.16
CA LYS A 164 24.69 -6.38 -2.56
C LYS A 164 23.44 -5.58 -2.91
N THR A 165 23.60 -4.37 -3.40
CA THR A 165 22.47 -3.58 -3.87
C THR A 165 22.19 -3.91 -5.33
N VAL A 166 20.93 -4.16 -5.65
CA VAL A 166 20.47 -4.43 -7.01
C VAL A 166 19.30 -3.53 -7.40
N SER A 167 19.14 -3.34 -8.70
CA SER A 167 17.92 -2.78 -9.28
C SER A 167 16.90 -3.88 -9.57
N ILE A 168 15.67 -3.68 -9.11
CA ILE A 168 14.54 -4.60 -9.35
C ILE A 168 13.30 -3.85 -9.80
N ASP A 169 12.50 -4.50 -10.64
CA ASP A 169 11.11 -4.13 -10.90
C ASP A 169 10.21 -4.90 -9.94
N ILE A 170 9.39 -4.19 -9.17
CA ILE A 170 8.48 -4.78 -8.17
C ILE A 170 7.03 -4.50 -8.52
N VAL A 171 6.19 -5.51 -8.35
CA VAL A 171 4.73 -5.42 -8.50
C VAL A 171 4.06 -5.95 -7.25
N PHE A 172 3.19 -5.12 -6.68
CA PHE A 172 2.26 -5.51 -5.63
C PHE A 172 0.84 -5.54 -6.19
N ASN A 173 0.14 -6.64 -5.99
CA ASN A 173 -1.29 -6.71 -6.30
C ASN A 173 -2.09 -6.29 -5.08
N ARG A 174 -3.12 -5.50 -5.31
CA ARG A 174 -4.14 -5.23 -4.30
C ARG A 174 -4.99 -6.49 -4.12
N THR A 175 -5.13 -6.93 -2.88
CA THR A 175 -5.91 -8.09 -2.49
C THR A 175 -7.01 -7.68 -1.54
N THR A 176 -8.10 -8.44 -1.54
CA THR A 176 -9.09 -8.41 -0.46
C THR A 176 -8.68 -9.43 0.61
N LEU A 177 -8.84 -9.08 1.89
CA LEU A 177 -8.68 -10.03 3.00
C LEU A 177 -9.72 -11.14 2.95
#